data_AF-A0A1A6A9I1-F1
#
_entry.id   AF-A0A1A6A9I1-F1
#
_cell.length_a   1.000
_cell.length_b   1.000
_cell.length_c   1.000
_cell.angle_alpha   90.00
_cell.angle_beta   90.00
_cell.angle_gamma   90.00
#
_symmetry.space_group_name_H-M   'P 1'
#
loop_
_entity.id
_entity.type
_entity.pdbx_description
1 polymer ?
#
loop_
_entity_poly.entity_id
_entity_poly.type
_entity_poly.pdbx_seq_one_letter_code
_entity_poly.pdbx_strand_id
1 'polypeptide(L)'
;MATAKYVPPSRRAGYTPSTSSSDLPPPRPQWNARASENLYSNTELLNIFNHPQDSTITFFSFPAPSRPPRIPAGDSESATEVPLPPSPPPPPPPHPLGHLVSYIVIFGNAHPAWEAQHELWTHTNAHKLIGDYEGSRRNFGRPIPVFKSWKGRDRRDEFEFIGWWRLEGLEIVEPNTPELKRMMQVKEQARGYGRNGRTASAWAESLSARWIKLKFDRISNNLQLREPRTIGNKRGERYLLEVGELDEELQILDSMQPNKN
;
A
#
# COMPACT_ATOMS: atom_id res chain seq x y z
N MET A 1 -31.49 12.91 19.20
CA MET A 1 -30.35 13.61 18.58
C MET A 1 -30.27 13.20 17.12
N ALA A 2 -30.59 14.11 16.19
CA ALA A 2 -30.59 13.81 14.75
C ALA A 2 -29.16 13.85 14.22
N THR A 3 -28.59 12.70 13.85
CA THR A 3 -27.32 12.62 13.15
C THR A 3 -27.50 13.18 11.74
N ALA A 4 -26.97 14.37 11.47
CA ALA A 4 -26.95 14.95 10.13
C ALA A 4 -26.20 13.99 9.19
N LYS A 5 -26.93 13.30 8.32
CA LYS A 5 -26.35 12.46 7.25
C LYS A 5 -25.59 13.39 6.31
N TYR A 6 -24.29 13.16 6.16
CA TYR A 6 -23.47 13.87 5.18
C TYR A 6 -24.02 13.61 3.77
N VAL A 7 -24.36 14.68 3.04
CA VAL A 7 -24.79 14.61 1.64
C VAL A 7 -23.61 15.04 0.76
N PRO A 8 -23.09 14.17 -0.12
CA PRO A 8 -21.99 14.49 -1.02
C PRO A 8 -22.33 15.72 -1.87
N PRO A 9 -21.35 16.58 -2.22
CA PRO A 9 -21.58 17.78 -3.03
C PRO A 9 -22.38 17.51 -4.31
N SER A 10 -22.10 16.40 -5.00
CA SER A 10 -22.81 15.96 -6.22
C SER A 10 -24.28 15.61 -6.03
N ARG A 11 -24.74 15.44 -4.78
CA ARG A 11 -26.12 15.12 -4.41
C ARG A 11 -26.80 16.23 -3.59
N ARG A 12 -26.15 17.38 -3.42
CA ARG A 12 -26.77 18.53 -2.75
C ARG A 12 -27.82 19.14 -3.68
N ALA A 13 -28.99 19.47 -3.14
CA ALA A 13 -29.98 20.24 -3.87
C ALA A 13 -29.34 21.56 -4.34
N GLY A 14 -29.41 21.85 -5.64
CA GLY A 14 -28.75 23.01 -6.24
C GLY A 14 -27.34 22.76 -6.79
N TYR A 15 -26.82 21.53 -6.75
CA TYR A 15 -25.61 21.18 -7.49
C TYR A 15 -25.93 21.15 -8.99
N THR A 16 -25.61 22.23 -9.70
CA THR A 16 -25.44 22.19 -11.15
C THR A 16 -24.03 21.66 -11.41
N PRO A 17 -23.86 20.49 -12.07
CA PRO A 17 -22.57 20.19 -12.69
C PRO A 17 -22.26 21.40 -13.55
N SER A 18 -21.07 22.00 -13.45
CA SER A 18 -20.73 23.14 -14.29
C SER A 18 -20.89 22.72 -15.76
N THR A 19 -22.00 23.14 -16.36
CA THR A 19 -22.33 22.98 -17.78
C THR A 19 -21.93 24.24 -18.55
N SER A 20 -21.35 25.25 -17.89
CA SER A 20 -20.81 26.39 -18.59
C SER A 20 -19.55 25.99 -19.33
N SER A 21 -19.70 25.91 -20.65
CA SER A 21 -18.68 25.74 -21.69
C SER A 21 -17.48 26.71 -21.60
N SER A 22 -17.49 27.66 -20.66
CA SER A 22 -16.45 28.66 -20.38
C SER A 22 -15.53 28.28 -19.22
N ASP A 23 -15.87 27.25 -18.43
CA ASP A 23 -14.93 26.71 -17.45
C ASP A 23 -13.97 25.80 -18.20
N LEU A 24 -12.76 26.31 -18.47
CA LEU A 24 -11.64 25.49 -18.90
C LEU A 24 -11.62 24.24 -18.01
N PRO A 25 -11.46 23.03 -18.60
CA PRO A 25 -11.37 21.82 -17.79
C PRO A 25 -10.32 22.07 -16.71
N PRO A 26 -10.61 21.75 -15.42
CA PRO A 26 -9.66 22.01 -14.35
C PRO A 26 -8.32 21.44 -14.79
N PRO A 27 -7.20 22.18 -14.61
CA PRO A 27 -5.90 21.79 -15.12
C PRO A 27 -5.70 20.32 -14.83
N ARG A 28 -5.32 19.58 -15.89
CA ARG A 28 -5.06 18.14 -15.76
C ARG A 28 -4.18 17.97 -14.53
N PRO A 29 -4.53 17.07 -13.60
CA PRO A 29 -3.70 16.86 -12.42
C PRO A 29 -2.29 16.66 -12.95
N GLN A 30 -1.39 17.58 -12.57
CA GLN A 30 0.03 17.41 -12.82
C GLN A 30 0.41 16.21 -11.97
N TRP A 31 0.31 15.03 -12.57
CA TRP A 31 1.05 13.89 -12.09
C TRP A 31 2.48 14.38 -12.00
N ASN A 32 3.06 14.25 -10.81
CA ASN A 32 4.43 14.67 -10.56
C ASN A 32 5.28 14.28 -11.78
N ALA A 33 5.97 15.25 -12.37
CA ALA A 33 6.86 14.96 -13.49
C ALA A 33 7.89 13.93 -13.00
N ARG A 34 8.08 12.85 -13.77
CA ARG A 34 9.00 11.75 -13.44
C ARG A 34 10.36 12.35 -13.05
N ALA A 35 10.73 12.23 -11.78
CA ALA A 35 11.93 12.88 -11.24
C ALA A 35 13.18 12.01 -11.38
N SER A 36 13.03 10.68 -11.46
CA SER A 36 14.14 9.73 -11.41
C SER A 36 14.13 8.75 -12.59
N GLU A 37 15.32 8.44 -13.09
CA GLU A 37 15.55 7.36 -14.06
C GLU A 37 15.60 5.99 -13.37
N ASN A 38 15.95 5.94 -12.08
CA ASN A 38 16.19 4.73 -11.31
C ASN A 38 14.91 4.24 -10.60
N LEU A 39 13.90 3.87 -11.39
CA LEU A 39 12.64 3.36 -10.86
C LEU A 39 12.63 1.82 -10.81
N TYR A 40 11.98 1.29 -9.80
CA TYR A 40 11.73 -0.13 -9.60
C TYR A 40 10.40 -0.48 -10.27
N SER A 41 10.38 -1.57 -11.02
CA SER A 41 9.17 -2.25 -11.44
C SER A 41 8.60 -3.09 -10.29
N ASN A 42 7.30 -3.41 -10.36
CA ASN A 42 6.68 -4.38 -9.46
C ASN A 42 7.43 -5.73 -9.47
N THR A 43 7.90 -6.18 -10.64
CA THR A 43 8.71 -7.40 -10.77
C THR A 43 10.04 -7.31 -10.01
N GLU A 44 10.70 -6.16 -10.01
CA GLU A 44 11.94 -5.98 -9.24
C GLU A 44 11.67 -5.98 -7.73
N LEU A 45 10.62 -5.30 -7.25
CA LEU A 45 10.23 -5.35 -5.84
C LEU A 45 9.86 -6.77 -5.41
N LEU A 46 9.09 -7.50 -6.23
CA LEU A 46 8.77 -8.91 -6.02
C LEU A 46 10.05 -9.77 -6.00
N ASN A 47 11.01 -9.51 -6.89
CA ASN A 47 12.26 -10.27 -6.91
C ASN A 47 13.14 -9.97 -5.69
N ILE A 48 13.10 -8.77 -5.14
CA ILE A 48 13.90 -8.38 -3.97
C ILE A 48 13.25 -8.89 -2.68
N PHE A 49 11.96 -8.61 -2.48
CA PHE A 49 11.22 -8.82 -1.23
C PHE A 49 10.29 -10.04 -1.25
N ASN A 50 10.09 -10.70 -2.39
CA ASN A 50 9.30 -11.92 -2.52
C ASN A 50 7.80 -11.80 -2.14
N HIS A 51 7.22 -10.61 -2.22
CA HIS A 51 5.81 -10.37 -1.87
C HIS A 51 4.94 -10.01 -3.10
N PRO A 52 3.80 -10.68 -3.31
CA PRO A 52 3.00 -10.57 -4.54
C PRO A 52 2.07 -9.35 -4.59
N GLN A 53 1.90 -8.62 -3.49
CA GLN A 53 0.92 -7.52 -3.40
C GLN A 53 1.56 -6.24 -2.91
N ASP A 54 1.62 -5.25 -3.80
CA ASP A 54 1.93 -3.88 -3.42
C ASP A 54 0.70 -3.27 -2.76
N SER A 55 0.80 -3.05 -1.45
CA SER A 55 -0.13 -2.20 -0.72
C SER A 55 0.65 -1.03 -0.15
N THR A 56 -0.04 -0.07 0.48
CA THR A 56 0.66 1.04 1.12
C THR A 56 1.65 0.52 2.18
N ILE A 57 1.30 -0.55 2.89
CA ILE A 57 2.15 -1.18 3.90
C ILE A 57 2.19 -2.67 3.58
N THR A 58 3.26 -3.11 2.93
CA THR A 58 3.43 -4.50 2.55
C THR A 58 4.03 -5.26 3.72
N PHE A 59 3.39 -6.36 4.11
CA PHE A 59 3.86 -7.26 5.17
C PHE A 59 4.53 -8.49 4.57
N PHE A 60 5.31 -9.20 5.39
CA PHE A 60 5.86 -10.49 4.97
C PHE A 60 4.73 -11.44 4.56
N SER A 61 4.89 -12.09 3.42
CA SER A 61 3.90 -12.98 2.85
C SER A 61 4.57 -13.97 1.92
N PHE A 62 4.01 -15.16 1.81
CA PHE A 62 4.44 -16.11 0.78
C PHE A 62 4.06 -15.59 -0.61
N PRO A 63 4.86 -15.91 -1.64
CA PRO A 63 4.48 -15.62 -3.01
C PRO A 63 3.17 -16.33 -3.34
N ALA A 64 2.31 -15.65 -4.10
CA ALA A 64 1.08 -16.27 -4.59
C ALA A 64 1.44 -17.49 -5.47
N PRO A 65 0.71 -18.60 -5.36
CA PRO A 65 0.95 -19.74 -6.23
C PRO A 65 0.79 -19.31 -7.69
N SER A 66 1.67 -19.82 -8.56
CA SER A 66 1.57 -19.58 -10.00
C SER A 66 0.17 -19.95 -10.48
N ARG A 67 -0.53 -18.98 -11.06
CA ARG A 67 -1.86 -19.26 -11.63
C ARG A 67 -1.68 -20.26 -12.77
N PRO A 68 -2.48 -21.34 -12.83
CA PRO A 68 -2.41 -22.26 -13.95
C PRO A 68 -2.60 -21.50 -15.27
N PRO A 69 -1.91 -21.92 -16.36
CA PRO A 69 -2.06 -21.30 -17.67
C PRO A 69 -3.54 -21.23 -18.04
N ARG A 70 -4.00 -20.05 -18.47
CA ARG A 70 -5.36 -19.94 -19.01
C ARG A 70 -5.38 -20.70 -20.34
N ILE A 71 -6.20 -21.73 -20.43
CA ILE A 71 -6.44 -22.45 -21.69
C ILE A 71 -7.06 -21.42 -22.66
N PRO A 72 -6.46 -21.20 -23.85
CA PRO A 72 -7.03 -20.29 -24.83
C PRO A 72 -8.41 -20.81 -25.24
N ALA A 73 -9.40 -19.90 -25.32
CA ALA A 73 -10.73 -20.27 -25.79
C ALA A 73 -10.62 -20.70 -27.26
N GLY A 74 -11.04 -21.92 -27.58
CA GLY A 74 -11.12 -22.38 -28.97
C GLY A 74 -12.26 -21.67 -29.71
N ASP A 75 -12.08 -21.39 -31.00
CA ASP A 75 -13.03 -20.63 -31.83
C ASP A 75 -14.37 -21.35 -32.09
N SER A 76 -14.60 -22.55 -31.55
CA SER A 76 -15.72 -23.43 -31.92
C SER A 76 -16.40 -24.16 -30.76
N GLU A 77 -16.13 -23.82 -29.50
CA GLU A 77 -16.80 -24.48 -28.37
C GLU A 77 -18.11 -23.76 -28.02
N SER A 78 -19.23 -24.47 -28.18
CA SER A 78 -20.52 -23.98 -27.69
C SER A 78 -20.42 -23.76 -26.18
N ALA A 79 -21.02 -22.68 -25.66
CA ALA A 79 -20.95 -22.30 -24.24
C ALA A 79 -21.41 -23.40 -23.26
N THR A 80 -22.08 -24.43 -23.78
CA THR A 80 -22.57 -25.62 -23.06
C THR A 80 -21.52 -26.71 -22.82
N GLU A 81 -20.40 -26.72 -23.54
CA GLU A 81 -19.36 -27.77 -23.44
C GLU A 81 -18.08 -27.32 -22.74
N VAL A 82 -17.95 -26.02 -22.42
CA VAL A 82 -16.75 -25.50 -21.77
C VAL A 82 -16.64 -26.08 -20.35
N PRO A 83 -15.61 -26.90 -20.05
CA PRO A 83 -15.41 -27.40 -18.70
C PRO A 83 -15.28 -26.22 -17.74
N LEU A 84 -15.87 -26.35 -16.53
CA LEU A 84 -15.66 -25.35 -15.50
C LEU A 84 -14.15 -25.13 -15.31
N PRO A 85 -13.69 -23.87 -15.21
CA PRO A 85 -12.29 -23.61 -14.98
C PRO A 85 -11.84 -24.36 -13.72
N PRO A 86 -10.60 -24.88 -13.69
CA PRO A 86 -10.09 -25.54 -12.51
C PRO A 86 -10.25 -24.59 -11.32
N SER A 87 -10.68 -25.15 -10.18
CA SER A 87 -10.82 -24.36 -8.95
C SER A 87 -9.52 -23.62 -8.67
N PRO A 88 -9.58 -22.35 -8.23
CA PRO A 88 -8.37 -21.61 -7.90
C PRO A 88 -7.59 -22.38 -6.84
N PRO A 89 -6.25 -22.36 -6.88
CA PRO A 89 -5.45 -22.96 -5.83
C PRO A 89 -5.84 -22.36 -4.47
N PRO A 90 -5.77 -23.15 -3.38
CA PRO A 90 -6.05 -22.61 -2.05
C PRO A 90 -5.10 -21.44 -1.75
N PRO A 91 -5.55 -20.45 -0.94
CA PRO A 91 -4.67 -19.37 -0.52
C PRO A 91 -3.46 -19.94 0.24
N PRO A 92 -2.27 -19.30 0.12
CA PRO A 92 -1.12 -19.74 0.88
C PRO A 92 -1.40 -19.64 2.40
N PRO A 93 -0.76 -20.49 3.22
CA PRO A 93 -0.89 -20.38 4.67
C PRO A 93 -0.39 -19.00 5.15
N PRO A 94 -0.80 -18.53 6.33
CA PRO A 94 -0.26 -17.32 6.92
C PRO A 94 1.27 -17.41 7.08
N HIS A 95 1.98 -16.36 6.67
CA HIS A 95 3.42 -16.29 6.89
C HIS A 95 3.70 -16.07 8.38
N PRO A 96 4.65 -16.79 9.02
CA PRO A 96 4.91 -16.65 10.46
C PRO A 96 5.38 -15.22 10.82
N LEU A 97 6.14 -14.59 9.91
CA LEU A 97 6.54 -13.19 10.03
C LEU A 97 5.52 -12.20 9.46
N GLY A 98 4.30 -12.62 9.12
CA GLY A 98 3.31 -11.79 8.40
C GLY A 98 2.71 -10.62 9.19
N HIS A 99 3.21 -10.40 10.41
CA HIS A 99 3.00 -9.23 11.25
C HIS A 99 4.08 -8.14 11.05
N LEU A 100 5.23 -8.49 10.45
CA LEU A 100 6.30 -7.55 10.13
C LEU A 100 6.07 -6.85 8.80
N VAL A 101 6.39 -5.56 8.75
CA VAL A 101 6.37 -4.71 7.55
C VAL A 101 7.64 -4.98 6.73
N SER A 102 7.48 -5.33 5.47
CA SER A 102 8.59 -5.50 4.54
C SER A 102 9.01 -4.15 3.96
N TYR A 103 8.08 -3.44 3.32
CA TYR A 103 8.31 -2.11 2.75
C TYR A 103 7.02 -1.29 2.71
N ILE A 104 7.17 0.00 2.45
CA ILE A 104 6.06 0.95 2.36
C ILE A 104 6.04 1.58 0.98
N VAL A 105 4.84 1.73 0.41
CA VAL A 105 4.61 2.41 -0.86
C VAL A 105 3.67 3.59 -0.66
N ILE A 106 4.14 4.79 -1.00
CA ILE A 106 3.37 6.02 -0.99
C ILE A 106 2.78 6.20 -2.38
N PHE A 107 1.49 5.86 -2.51
CA PHE A 107 0.77 6.09 -3.74
C PHE A 107 0.46 7.57 -3.94
N GLY A 108 0.64 8.05 -5.17
CA GLY A 108 0.37 9.44 -5.53
C GLY A 108 -1.02 9.89 -5.08
N ASN A 109 -1.10 11.05 -4.41
CA ASN A 109 -2.30 11.66 -3.84
C ASN A 109 -3.03 10.87 -2.73
N ALA A 110 -2.62 9.63 -2.44
CA ALA A 110 -3.27 8.81 -1.41
C ALA A 110 -2.90 9.23 0.02
N HIS A 111 -1.73 9.86 0.18
CA HIS A 111 -1.15 10.25 1.48
C HIS A 111 -0.65 11.70 1.43
N PRO A 112 -1.57 12.70 1.43
CA PRO A 112 -1.22 14.10 1.27
C PRO A 112 -0.39 14.69 2.43
N ALA A 113 -0.44 14.06 3.61
CA ALA A 113 0.36 14.48 4.77
C ALA A 113 1.84 14.02 4.70
N TRP A 114 2.19 13.15 3.75
CA TRP A 114 3.54 12.56 3.68
C TRP A 114 4.63 13.61 3.50
N GLU A 115 4.50 14.50 2.52
CA GLU A 115 5.56 15.47 2.16
C GLU A 115 5.84 16.49 3.26
N ALA A 116 4.83 16.84 4.05
CA ALA A 116 4.94 17.89 5.06
C ALA A 116 5.21 17.34 6.48
N GLN A 117 4.66 16.17 6.80
CA GLN A 117 4.63 15.65 8.17
C GLN A 117 5.21 14.24 8.28
N HIS A 118 5.55 13.60 7.15
CA HIS A 118 5.95 12.19 7.10
C HIS A 118 4.92 11.29 7.78
N GLU A 119 3.64 11.62 7.58
CA GLU A 119 2.52 10.90 8.15
C GLU A 119 1.82 10.02 7.11
N LEU A 120 1.42 8.83 7.53
CA LEU A 120 0.67 7.89 6.72
C LEU A 120 -0.60 7.49 7.45
N TRP A 121 -1.71 7.59 6.72
CA TRP A 121 -3.03 7.27 7.23
C TRP A 121 -3.60 6.06 6.52
N THR A 122 -3.89 4.99 7.26
CA THR A 122 -4.47 3.75 6.72
C THR A 122 -5.46 3.13 7.70
N HIS A 123 -6.48 2.45 7.18
CA HIS A 123 -7.32 1.51 7.92
C HIS A 123 -7.03 0.06 7.52
N THR A 124 -6.50 -0.15 6.30
CA THR A 124 -6.13 -1.46 5.79
C THR A 124 -4.98 -2.01 6.63
N ASN A 125 -5.15 -3.24 7.13
CA ASN A 125 -4.20 -3.92 8.03
C ASN A 125 -3.91 -3.17 9.35
N ALA A 126 -4.74 -2.20 9.75
CA ALA A 126 -4.54 -1.42 10.98
C ALA A 126 -4.43 -2.32 12.22
N HIS A 127 -5.25 -3.37 12.28
CA HIS A 127 -5.22 -4.35 13.38
C HIS A 127 -3.85 -5.01 13.59
N LYS A 128 -3.07 -5.25 12.53
CA LYS A 128 -1.73 -5.85 12.65
C LYS A 128 -0.76 -4.90 13.34
N LEU A 129 -0.76 -3.64 12.93
CA LEU A 129 0.12 -2.62 13.49
C LEU A 129 -0.29 -2.20 14.90
N ILE A 130 -1.59 -2.17 15.20
CA ILE A 130 -2.09 -1.97 16.56
C ILE A 130 -1.61 -3.11 17.47
N GLY A 131 -1.79 -4.36 17.06
CA GLY A 131 -1.35 -5.52 17.85
C GLY A 131 0.17 -5.53 18.09
N ASP A 132 0.97 -5.17 17.07
CA ASP A 132 2.41 -5.02 17.26
C ASP A 132 2.77 -3.82 18.17
N TYR A 133 2.07 -2.68 18.04
CA TYR A 133 2.31 -1.49 18.86
C TYR A 133 1.98 -1.70 20.34
N GLU A 134 0.94 -2.47 20.64
CA GLU A 134 0.55 -2.83 22.00
C GLU A 134 1.41 -3.97 22.57
N GLY A 135 2.01 -4.78 21.70
CA GLY A 135 2.86 -5.92 22.05
C GLY A 135 4.36 -5.63 21.94
N SER A 136 5.04 -6.43 21.12
CA SER A 136 6.50 -6.47 20.98
C SER A 136 7.13 -5.29 20.24
N ARG A 137 6.33 -4.48 19.55
CA ARG A 137 6.76 -3.29 18.78
C ARG A 137 7.87 -3.57 17.77
N ARG A 138 7.87 -4.75 17.14
CA ARG A 138 8.93 -5.19 16.21
C ARG A 138 8.99 -4.34 14.93
N ASN A 139 7.92 -3.61 14.58
CA ASN A 139 7.93 -2.69 13.44
C ASN A 139 8.43 -1.29 13.77
N PHE A 140 8.58 -0.94 15.05
CA PHE A 140 8.91 0.41 15.49
C PHE A 140 10.41 0.57 15.71
N GLY A 141 10.96 1.72 15.33
CA GLY A 141 12.39 2.03 15.48
C GLY A 141 13.34 1.35 14.51
N ARG A 142 12.92 0.30 13.79
CA ARG A 142 13.78 -0.37 12.79
C ARG A 142 13.74 0.30 11.40
N PRO A 143 14.78 0.11 10.57
CA PRO A 143 14.77 0.56 9.18
C PRO A 143 13.73 -0.16 8.32
N ILE A 144 12.91 0.62 7.62
CA ILE A 144 11.95 0.16 6.62
C ILE A 144 12.19 0.95 5.34
N PRO A 145 12.35 0.28 4.18
CA PRO A 145 12.53 0.96 2.92
C PRO A 145 11.19 1.53 2.46
N VAL A 146 11.20 2.80 2.04
CA VAL A 146 10.01 3.50 1.60
C VAL A 146 10.15 3.85 0.13
N PHE A 147 9.08 3.59 -0.61
CA PHE A 147 8.99 3.84 -2.03
C PHE A 147 7.87 4.83 -2.33
N LYS A 148 8.06 5.66 -3.35
CA LYS A 148 7.03 6.55 -3.89
C LYS A 148 6.57 6.00 -5.23
N SER A 149 5.26 5.85 -5.41
CA SER A 149 4.70 5.34 -6.65
C SER A 149 4.59 6.43 -7.71
N TRP A 150 4.91 6.05 -8.94
CA TRP A 150 4.84 6.88 -10.14
C TRP A 150 4.04 6.15 -11.20
N LYS A 151 3.25 6.90 -11.96
CA LYS A 151 2.54 6.34 -13.11
C LYS A 151 3.52 6.24 -14.28
N GLY A 152 3.96 5.02 -14.60
CA GLY A 152 4.88 4.76 -15.70
C GLY A 152 4.27 5.07 -17.07
N ARG A 153 5.13 5.15 -18.09
CA ARG A 153 4.76 5.45 -19.48
C ARG A 153 3.72 4.45 -20.02
N ASP A 154 3.85 3.19 -19.65
CA ASP A 154 2.97 2.09 -20.08
C ASP A 154 1.76 1.87 -19.14
N ARG A 155 1.42 2.88 -18.32
CA ARG A 155 0.38 2.82 -17.27
C ARG A 155 0.64 1.80 -16.16
N ARG A 156 1.80 1.15 -16.15
CA ARG A 156 2.26 0.32 -15.02
C ARG A 156 2.83 1.23 -13.95
N ASP A 157 2.62 0.86 -12.69
CA ASP A 157 3.23 1.59 -11.59
C ASP A 157 4.74 1.31 -11.55
N GLU A 158 5.50 2.39 -11.44
CA GLU A 158 6.94 2.40 -11.23
C GLU A 158 7.19 2.98 -9.82
N PHE A 159 8.23 2.53 -9.13
CA PHE A 159 8.46 2.89 -7.73
C PHE A 159 9.82 3.55 -7.56
N GLU A 160 9.89 4.70 -6.93
CA GLU A 160 11.14 5.37 -6.59
C GLU A 160 11.49 5.06 -5.15
N PHE A 161 12.71 4.59 -4.89
CA PHE A 161 13.19 4.44 -3.53
C PHE A 161 13.54 5.82 -2.94
N ILE A 162 12.79 6.26 -1.92
CA ILE A 162 12.98 7.58 -1.29
C ILE A 162 13.82 7.50 0.00
N GLY A 163 14.40 6.33 0.28
CA GLY A 163 15.29 6.10 1.42
C GLY A 163 14.71 5.16 2.47
N TRP A 164 15.49 5.00 3.53
CA TRP A 164 15.15 4.22 4.70
C TRP A 164 14.50 5.11 5.76
N TRP A 165 13.43 4.62 6.38
CA TRP A 165 12.65 5.34 7.39
C TRP A 165 12.42 4.45 8.59
N ARG A 166 12.11 5.07 9.74
CA ARG A 166 11.68 4.37 10.95
C ARG A 166 10.25 4.73 11.25
N LEU A 167 9.47 3.73 11.61
CA LEU A 167 8.17 3.98 12.20
C LEU A 167 8.39 4.41 13.66
N GLU A 168 8.07 5.66 13.97
CA GLU A 168 8.30 6.26 15.29
C GLU A 168 7.08 6.07 16.20
N GLY A 169 5.89 6.31 15.66
CA GLY A 169 4.66 6.33 16.44
C GLY A 169 3.44 5.86 15.67
N LEU A 170 2.45 5.42 16.44
CA LEU A 170 1.14 5.03 15.97
C LEU A 170 0.08 5.68 16.86
N GLU A 171 -0.84 6.40 16.24
CA GLU A 171 -2.03 6.96 16.88
C GLU A 171 -3.27 6.26 16.32
N ILE A 172 -4.11 5.75 17.21
CA ILE A 172 -5.38 5.12 16.83
C ILE A 172 -6.43 6.21 16.68
N VAL A 173 -7.02 6.29 15.49
CA VAL A 173 -8.07 7.26 15.19
C VAL A 173 -9.40 6.53 15.09
N GLU A 174 -10.25 6.75 16.08
CA GLU A 174 -11.55 6.10 16.17
C GLU A 174 -12.50 6.56 15.04
N PRO A 175 -13.49 5.71 14.68
CA PRO A 175 -14.48 6.02 13.68
C PRO A 175 -15.22 7.33 13.94
N ASN A 176 -15.63 8.02 12.87
CA ASN A 176 -16.44 9.24 12.89
C ASN A 176 -15.89 10.45 13.66
N THR A 177 -14.64 10.40 14.10
CA THR A 177 -13.97 11.52 14.78
C THR A 177 -13.84 12.75 13.85
N PRO A 178 -13.80 13.98 14.41
CA PRO A 178 -13.58 15.19 13.61
C PRO A 178 -12.26 15.18 12.85
N GLU A 179 -11.21 14.60 13.43
CA GLU A 179 -9.90 14.48 12.80
C GLU A 179 -9.95 13.56 11.57
N LEU A 180 -10.55 12.37 11.69
CA LEU A 180 -10.72 11.46 10.56
C LEU A 180 -11.49 12.12 9.42
N LYS A 181 -12.58 12.83 9.74
CA LYS A 181 -13.36 13.57 8.72
C LYS A 181 -12.52 14.62 8.01
N ARG A 182 -11.70 15.38 8.75
CA ARG A 182 -10.79 16.39 8.19
C ARG A 182 -9.76 15.74 7.26
N MET A 183 -9.09 14.69 7.72
CA MET A 183 -8.10 13.97 6.90
C MET A 183 -8.73 13.43 5.61
N MET A 184 -9.91 12.83 5.70
CA MET A 184 -10.56 12.26 4.53
C MET A 184 -11.01 13.33 3.54
N GLN A 185 -11.44 14.50 4.01
CA GLN A 185 -11.69 15.68 3.16
C GLN A 185 -10.41 16.13 2.46
N VAL A 186 -9.27 16.16 3.16
CA VAL A 186 -7.97 16.48 2.55
C VAL A 186 -7.60 15.45 1.47
N LYS A 187 -7.82 14.14 1.72
CA LYS A 187 -7.60 13.09 0.70
C LYS A 187 -8.52 13.27 -0.52
N GLU A 188 -9.77 13.67 -0.32
CA GLU A 188 -10.71 13.96 -1.41
C GLU A 188 -10.27 15.17 -2.24
N GLN A 189 -9.87 16.27 -1.57
CA GLN A 189 -9.35 17.48 -2.22
C GLN A 189 -8.07 17.20 -3.01
N ALA A 190 -7.20 16.35 -2.47
CA ALA A 190 -5.99 15.89 -3.15
C ALA A 190 -6.27 14.93 -4.33
N ARG A 191 -7.53 14.55 -4.59
CA ARG A 191 -7.94 13.53 -5.58
C ARG A 191 -7.35 12.14 -5.31
N GLY A 192 -7.12 11.81 -4.03
CA GLY A 192 -6.62 10.50 -3.60
C GLY A 192 -7.54 9.31 -3.93
N TYR A 193 -8.80 9.57 -4.28
CA TYR A 193 -9.78 8.56 -4.71
C TYR A 193 -10.03 8.55 -6.22
N GLY A 194 -9.18 9.23 -7.00
CA GLY A 194 -9.34 9.37 -8.44
C GLY A 194 -10.37 10.43 -8.85
N ARG A 195 -10.61 10.54 -10.16
CA ARG A 195 -11.44 11.61 -10.77
C ARG A 195 -12.89 11.59 -10.30
N ASN A 196 -13.43 10.40 -10.05
CA ASN A 196 -14.85 10.22 -9.73
C ASN A 196 -15.14 10.31 -8.22
N GLY A 197 -14.10 10.48 -7.39
CA GLY A 197 -14.23 10.43 -5.93
C GLY A 197 -14.69 9.07 -5.43
N ARG A 198 -15.19 9.04 -4.18
CA ARG A 198 -15.79 7.83 -3.60
C ARG A 198 -17.31 7.86 -3.66
N THR A 199 -17.90 6.68 -3.76
CA THR A 199 -19.34 6.49 -3.56
C THR A 199 -19.72 6.78 -2.10
N ALA A 200 -21.00 7.09 -1.86
CA ALA A 200 -21.50 7.31 -0.50
C ALA A 200 -21.32 6.09 0.42
N SER A 201 -21.44 4.87 -0.12
CA SER A 201 -21.20 3.63 0.62
C SER A 201 -19.74 3.50 1.05
N ALA A 202 -18.80 3.72 0.13
CA ALA A 202 -17.36 3.64 0.42
C ALA A 202 -16.91 4.74 1.40
N TRP A 203 -17.57 5.90 1.37
CA TRP A 203 -17.42 6.96 2.37
C TRP A 203 -17.89 6.51 3.75
N ALA A 204 -19.12 5.99 3.85
CA ALA A 204 -19.68 5.51 5.11
C ALA A 204 -18.82 4.40 5.71
N GLU A 205 -18.41 3.43 4.87
CA GLU A 205 -17.51 2.33 5.26
C GLU A 205 -16.21 2.86 5.85
N SER A 206 -15.56 3.80 5.17
CA SER A 206 -14.27 4.31 5.64
C SER A 206 -14.39 5.20 6.88
N LEU A 207 -15.47 5.95 7.04
CA LEU A 207 -15.71 6.73 8.26
C LEU A 207 -16.12 5.85 9.45
N SER A 208 -16.67 4.66 9.17
CA SER A 208 -17.01 3.66 10.19
C SER A 208 -15.83 2.76 10.57
N ALA A 209 -14.78 2.70 9.74
CA ALA A 209 -13.58 1.94 10.02
C ALA A 209 -12.70 2.64 11.06
N ARG A 210 -11.96 1.84 11.83
CA ARG A 210 -10.88 2.34 12.69
C ARG A 210 -9.65 2.59 11.83
N TRP A 211 -9.06 3.78 11.99
CA TRP A 211 -7.86 4.18 11.27
C TRP A 211 -6.66 4.23 12.21
N ILE A 212 -5.48 4.19 11.62
CA ILE A 212 -4.23 4.50 12.28
C ILE A 212 -3.53 5.61 11.52
N LYS A 213 -2.91 6.50 12.30
CA LYS A 213 -2.00 7.54 11.85
C LYS A 213 -0.60 7.13 12.28
N LEU A 214 0.27 6.94 11.31
CA LEU A 214 1.63 6.50 11.49
C LEU A 214 2.57 7.66 11.25
N LYS A 215 3.53 7.86 12.15
CA LYS A 215 4.56 8.89 12.06
C LYS A 215 5.91 8.26 11.72
N PHE A 216 6.60 8.84 10.76
CA PHE A 216 7.88 8.33 10.28
C PHE A 216 9.00 9.35 10.44
N ASP A 217 10.18 8.82 10.77
CA ASP A 217 11.43 9.57 10.79
C ASP A 217 12.38 9.04 9.72
N ARG A 218 12.98 9.95 8.96
CA ARG A 218 13.95 9.58 7.94
C ARG A 218 15.26 9.16 8.60
N ILE A 219 15.76 7.99 8.23
CA ILE A 219 17.08 7.55 8.69
C ILE A 219 18.14 8.39 7.98
N SER A 220 19.02 9.02 8.77
CA SER A 220 20.16 9.77 8.23
C SER A 220 21.15 8.85 7.50
N ASN A 221 21.80 9.38 6.46
CA ASN A 221 22.72 8.64 5.58
C ASN A 221 23.98 8.07 6.29
N ASN A 222 24.15 8.31 7.58
CA ASN A 222 25.29 7.82 8.37
C ASN A 222 25.22 6.31 8.62
N LEU A 223 24.02 5.73 8.57
CA LEU A 223 23.85 4.28 8.59
C LEU A 223 24.11 3.75 7.18
N GLN A 224 25.08 2.84 7.03
CA GLN A 224 25.47 2.21 5.77
C GLN A 224 24.41 1.20 5.28
N LEU A 225 23.17 1.66 5.13
CA LEU A 225 22.06 0.87 4.62
C LEU A 225 22.17 0.77 3.10
N ARG A 226 22.08 -0.45 2.59
CA ARG A 226 22.17 -0.75 1.17
C ARG A 226 20.90 -0.29 0.47
N GLU A 227 21.06 0.15 -0.77
CA GLU A 227 19.91 0.39 -1.63
C GLU A 227 19.26 -0.96 -2.00
N PRO A 228 17.92 -1.07 -2.04
CA PRO A 228 17.22 -2.32 -2.35
C PRO A 228 17.73 -3.05 -3.61
N ARG A 229 18.09 -2.31 -4.67
CA ARG A 229 18.63 -2.87 -5.92
C ARG A 229 19.96 -3.61 -5.74
N THR A 230 20.73 -3.28 -4.69
CA THR A 230 22.06 -3.85 -4.41
C THR A 230 22.03 -5.05 -3.46
N ILE A 231 20.89 -5.33 -2.82
CA ILE A 231 20.75 -6.43 -1.84
C ILE A 231 20.83 -7.81 -2.52
N GLY A 232 20.40 -7.88 -3.78
CA GLY A 232 20.34 -9.11 -4.58
C GLY A 232 19.00 -9.82 -4.52
N ASN A 233 18.77 -10.72 -5.48
CA ASN A 233 17.48 -11.41 -5.67
C ASN A 233 17.13 -12.27 -4.45
N LYS A 234 15.91 -12.08 -3.94
CA LYS A 234 15.30 -12.82 -2.83
C LYS A 234 16.07 -12.72 -1.53
N ARG A 235 16.87 -11.67 -1.36
CA ARG A 235 17.63 -11.39 -0.13
C ARG A 235 17.09 -10.20 0.64
N GLY A 236 16.08 -9.51 0.12
CA GLY A 236 15.46 -8.34 0.75
C GLY A 236 14.92 -8.65 2.14
N GLU A 237 14.11 -9.71 2.27
CA GLU A 237 13.54 -10.14 3.55
C GLU A 237 14.61 -10.37 4.62
N ARG A 238 15.63 -11.16 4.30
CA ARG A 238 16.75 -11.44 5.21
C ARG A 238 17.46 -10.15 5.62
N TYR A 239 17.77 -9.30 4.65
CA TYR A 239 18.44 -8.02 4.91
C TYR A 239 17.61 -7.10 5.82
N LEU A 240 16.29 -7.07 5.66
CA LEU A 240 15.39 -6.29 6.51
C LEU A 240 15.42 -6.73 7.98
N LEU A 241 15.52 -8.05 8.21
CA LEU A 241 15.64 -8.61 9.55
C LEU A 241 17.03 -8.30 10.15
N GLU A 242 18.10 -8.44 9.35
CA GLU A 242 19.47 -8.13 9.76
C GLU A 242 19.64 -6.66 10.17
N VAL A 243 19.20 -5.70 9.34
CA VAL A 243 19.29 -4.26 9.68
C VAL A 243 18.30 -3.82 10.75
N GLY A 244 17.28 -4.64 11.01
CA GLY A 244 16.31 -4.44 12.06
C GLY A 244 16.69 -5.08 13.40
N GLU A 245 17.83 -5.78 13.47
CA GLU A 245 18.29 -6.50 14.67
C GLU A 245 17.25 -7.53 15.17
N LEU A 246 16.60 -8.23 14.23
CA LEU A 246 15.53 -9.21 14.48
C LEU A 246 16.05 -10.65 14.34
N ASP A 247 16.94 -11.05 15.26
CA ASP A 247 17.64 -12.35 15.19
C ASP A 247 16.72 -13.57 15.34
N GLU A 248 15.67 -13.47 16.17
CA GLU A 248 14.69 -14.54 16.35
C GLU A 248 13.89 -14.78 15.06
N GLU A 249 13.45 -13.71 14.43
CA GLU A 249 12.70 -13.76 13.18
C GLU A 249 13.59 -14.20 12.01
N LEU A 250 14.89 -13.87 12.06
CA LEU A 250 15.89 -14.38 11.11
C LEU A 250 16.03 -15.91 11.21
N GLN A 251 16.07 -16.47 12.42
CA GLN A 251 16.09 -17.92 12.62
C GLN A 251 14.80 -18.59 12.11
N ILE A 252 13.65 -17.96 12.31
CA ILE A 252 12.37 -18.43 11.75
C ILE A 252 12.46 -18.46 10.23
N LEU A 253 12.93 -17.38 9.59
CA LEU A 253 13.08 -17.32 8.14
C LEU A 253 14.02 -18.42 7.61
N ASP A 254 15.13 -18.66 8.30
CA ASP A 254 16.11 -19.68 7.91
C ASP A 254 15.55 -21.10 8.05
N SER A 255 14.74 -21.37 9.09
CA SER A 255 14.07 -22.67 9.26
C SER A 255 13.05 -22.99 8.15
N MET A 256 12.57 -21.95 7.45
CA MET A 256 11.60 -22.10 6.36
C MET A 256 12.25 -22.35 5.01
N GLN A 257 13.53 -22.03 4.83
CA GLN A 257 14.22 -22.34 3.59
C GLN A 257 14.49 -23.85 3.57
N PRO A 258 13.93 -24.62 2.61
CA PRO A 258 14.23 -26.04 2.53
C PRO A 258 15.75 -26.17 2.39
N ASN A 259 16.36 -26.98 3.26
CA ASN A 259 17.81 -27.23 3.28
C ASN A 259 18.31 -27.32 1.85
N LYS A 260 19.14 -26.35 1.45
CA LYS A 260 19.93 -26.42 0.22
C LYS A 260 20.98 -27.50 0.42
N ASN A 261 20.56 -28.76 0.37
CA ASN A 261 21.42 -29.90 0.11
C ASN A 261 21.67 -29.98 -1.40
#